data_AF-T0RQU3-F1
#
_entry.id   AF-T0RQU3-F1
#
_cell.length_a   1.000
_cell.length_b   1.000
_cell.length_c   1.000
_cell.angle_alpha   90.00
_cell.angle_beta   90.00
_cell.angle_gamma   90.00
#
_symmetry.space_group_name_H-M   'P 1'
#
loop_
_entity.id
_entity.type
_entity.pdbx_description
1 polymer ?
#
loop_
_entity_poly.entity_id
_entity_poly.type
_entity_poly.pdbx_seq_one_letter_code
_entity_poly.pdbx_strand_id
1 'polypeptide(L)'
;MIEFHKRYSIPFTSPLQIGNTLVAHKDVLPFSFSENNKTYSFELSPLQGLHEESLDDAQKSLTDFIAGRTDNMLPSARFAYEGAKYIDNIQSMSVLINALYIPNNDSDFPENKTLKIKINRTSFEKDIESINHLTQKGYKLRLDANRSLSEEQLYHYWYAIKDHAAIEYFEEPLVNGEAHLSLKEFIPIAFDESSENFIDKKLPENIVSFVIKPSVMFGIERTRELMKTKSIIVSSAFETPLQLLALIKLSTLQKDTAMGLDTLKYFPLEFIPNTLNYRDGQIIFNA
;
A
#
# COMPACT_ATOMS: atom_id res chain seq x y z
N MET A 1 0.35 -21.92 -21.56
CA MET A 1 1.31 -21.17 -22.40
C MET A 1 1.23 -19.71 -21.99
N ILE A 2 2.36 -19.04 -21.81
CA ILE A 2 2.45 -17.60 -21.52
C ILE A 2 3.03 -16.88 -22.73
N GLU A 3 2.45 -15.73 -23.06
CA GLU A 3 2.93 -14.81 -24.08
C GLU A 3 3.29 -13.48 -23.41
N PHE A 4 4.46 -12.95 -23.75
CA PHE A 4 4.92 -11.64 -23.29
C PHE A 4 4.83 -10.64 -24.45
N HIS A 5 4.33 -9.44 -24.16
CA HIS A 5 4.17 -8.39 -25.16
C HIS A 5 5.28 -7.33 -25.04
N LYS A 6 5.25 -6.34 -25.92
CA LYS A 6 6.28 -5.29 -25.98
C LYS A 6 6.36 -4.54 -24.64
N ARG A 7 7.55 -4.53 -24.03
CA ARG A 7 7.85 -3.71 -22.85
C ARG A 7 7.66 -2.23 -23.15
N TYR A 8 7.21 -1.49 -22.15
CA TYR A 8 7.12 -0.04 -22.19
C TYR A 8 7.41 0.54 -20.81
N SER A 9 7.60 1.85 -20.73
CA SER A 9 7.86 2.54 -19.47
C SER A 9 6.89 3.70 -19.31
N ILE A 10 6.33 3.85 -18.12
CA ILE A 10 5.44 4.95 -17.77
C ILE A 10 6.24 5.98 -16.97
N PRO A 11 6.37 7.24 -17.41
CA PRO A 11 6.99 8.26 -16.57
C PRO A 11 6.10 8.56 -15.37
N PHE A 12 6.69 8.84 -14.22
CA PHE A 12 5.96 9.49 -13.13
C PHE A 12 5.83 10.99 -13.41
N THR A 13 4.80 11.63 -12.87
CA THR A 13 4.58 13.09 -12.98
C THR A 13 5.74 13.89 -12.37
N SER A 14 6.42 13.30 -11.38
CA SER A 14 7.70 13.73 -10.84
C SER A 14 8.50 12.52 -10.37
N PRO A 15 9.84 12.54 -10.43
CA PRO A 15 10.66 11.44 -9.89
C PRO A 15 10.35 11.14 -8.42
N LEU A 16 10.27 9.85 -8.10
CA LEU A 16 9.95 9.34 -6.76
C LEU A 16 11.23 8.92 -6.02
N GLN A 17 11.37 9.33 -4.77
CA GLN A 17 12.43 8.82 -3.89
C GLN A 17 11.95 7.53 -3.20
N ILE A 18 12.50 6.39 -3.60
CA ILE A 18 12.20 5.06 -3.06
C ILE A 18 13.46 4.51 -2.39
N GLY A 19 13.49 4.54 -1.05
CA GLY A 19 14.71 4.25 -0.30
C GLY A 19 15.84 5.19 -0.74
N ASN A 20 16.94 4.61 -1.23
CA ASN A 20 18.10 5.35 -1.76
C ASN A 20 18.05 5.56 -3.28
N THR A 21 16.97 5.15 -3.95
CA THR A 21 16.84 5.20 -5.40
C THR A 21 15.88 6.31 -5.82
N LEU A 22 16.28 7.10 -6.82
CA LEU A 22 15.39 8.04 -7.49
C LEU A 22 14.82 7.36 -8.73
N VAL A 23 13.50 7.16 -8.76
CA VAL A 23 12.79 6.43 -9.82
C VAL A 23 11.93 7.40 -10.62
N ALA A 24 12.29 7.61 -11.90
CA ALA A 24 11.54 8.50 -12.79
C ALA A 24 10.49 7.78 -13.65
N HIS A 25 10.63 6.46 -13.81
CA HIS A 25 9.76 5.65 -14.65
C HIS A 25 9.37 4.34 -13.97
N LYS A 26 8.20 3.83 -14.33
CA LYS A 26 7.74 2.48 -14.03
C LYS A 26 7.87 1.63 -15.29
N ASP A 27 8.77 0.64 -15.26
CA ASP A 27 8.90 -0.32 -16.36
C ASP A 27 7.80 -1.38 -16.28
N VAL A 28 7.21 -1.69 -17.42
CA VAL A 28 6.05 -2.57 -17.55
C VAL A 28 6.28 -3.60 -18.64
N LEU A 29 6.01 -4.87 -18.30
CA LEU A 29 5.95 -5.98 -19.24
C LEU A 29 4.54 -6.58 -19.22
N PRO A 30 3.70 -6.28 -20.23
CA PRO A 30 2.41 -6.95 -20.37
C PRO A 30 2.60 -8.41 -20.74
N PHE A 31 1.70 -9.24 -20.26
CA PHE A 31 1.66 -10.66 -20.59
C PHE A 31 0.23 -11.17 -20.63
N SER A 32 0.06 -12.31 -21.30
CA SER A 32 -1.16 -13.09 -21.27
C SER A 32 -0.84 -14.57 -21.07
N PHE A 33 -1.74 -15.29 -20.43
CA PHE A 33 -1.61 -16.74 -20.27
C PHE A 33 -2.98 -17.39 -20.30
N SER A 34 -3.01 -18.68 -20.65
CA SER A 34 -4.24 -19.47 -20.65
C SER A 34 -4.20 -20.57 -19.59
N GLU A 35 -5.29 -20.66 -18.82
CA GLU A 35 -5.54 -21.66 -17.78
C GLU A 35 -7.03 -22.01 -17.78
N ASN A 36 -7.39 -23.31 -17.75
CA ASN A 36 -8.78 -23.78 -17.72
C ASN A 36 -9.68 -23.20 -18.83
N ASN A 37 -9.19 -23.16 -20.08
CA ASN A 37 -9.88 -22.59 -21.25
C ASN A 37 -10.24 -21.09 -21.14
N LYS A 38 -9.64 -20.37 -20.20
CA LYS A 38 -9.70 -18.92 -20.10
C LYS A 38 -8.35 -18.31 -20.39
N THR A 39 -8.34 -17.14 -21.01
CA THR A 39 -7.14 -16.33 -21.23
C THR A 39 -7.20 -15.12 -20.31
N TYR A 40 -6.14 -14.90 -19.55
CA TYR A 40 -5.98 -13.76 -18.67
C TYR A 40 -4.88 -12.85 -19.22
N SER A 41 -4.99 -11.54 -18.97
CA SER A 41 -4.00 -10.54 -19.37
C SER A 41 -3.74 -9.58 -18.23
N PHE A 42 -2.47 -9.25 -18.02
CA PHE A 42 -2.03 -8.38 -16.93
C PHE A 42 -0.61 -7.87 -17.20
N GLU A 43 0.01 -7.31 -16.17
CA GLU A 43 1.31 -6.64 -16.25
C GLU A 43 2.26 -7.10 -15.15
N LEU A 44 3.53 -7.29 -15.51
CA LEU A 44 4.66 -7.36 -14.58
C LEU A 44 5.32 -5.98 -14.50
N SER A 45 5.52 -5.47 -13.28
CA SER A 45 6.17 -4.18 -13.08
C SER A 45 6.68 -4.03 -11.64
N PRO A 46 7.71 -4.82 -11.22
CA PRO A 46 8.39 -4.55 -9.97
C PRO A 46 8.94 -3.12 -9.96
N LEU A 47 8.89 -2.47 -8.80
CA LEU A 47 9.42 -1.12 -8.59
C LEU A 47 10.83 -1.21 -8.00
N GLN A 48 11.80 -0.63 -8.69
CA GLN A 48 13.18 -0.54 -8.20
C GLN A 48 13.25 0.18 -6.84
N GLY A 49 14.07 -0.36 -5.94
CA GLY A 49 14.26 0.18 -4.59
C GLY A 49 13.18 -0.23 -3.58
N LEU A 50 12.11 -0.88 -4.04
CA LEU A 50 11.06 -1.44 -3.17
C LEU A 50 10.92 -2.95 -3.33
N HIS A 51 10.94 -3.45 -4.56
CA HIS A 51 11.00 -4.90 -4.82
C HIS A 51 12.47 -5.32 -4.87
N GLU A 52 12.77 -6.51 -4.35
CA GLU A 52 14.13 -7.08 -4.42
C GLU A 52 14.45 -7.56 -5.83
N GLU A 53 13.44 -8.04 -6.56
CA GLU A 53 13.59 -8.59 -7.90
C GLU A 53 13.52 -7.52 -9.01
N SER A 54 14.23 -7.78 -10.10
CA SER A 54 14.10 -7.01 -11.33
C SER A 54 12.91 -7.45 -12.19
N LEU A 55 12.57 -6.68 -13.22
CA LEU A 55 11.57 -7.07 -14.21
C LEU A 55 11.93 -8.38 -14.94
N ASP A 56 13.22 -8.60 -15.22
CA ASP A 56 13.72 -9.82 -15.85
C ASP A 56 13.59 -11.03 -14.91
N ASP A 57 13.89 -10.85 -13.62
CA ASP A 57 13.71 -11.88 -12.60
C ASP A 57 12.23 -12.26 -12.45
N ALA A 58 11.35 -11.25 -12.39
CA ALA A 58 9.90 -11.47 -12.32
C ALA A 58 9.36 -12.19 -13.56
N GLN A 59 9.82 -11.81 -14.77
CA GLN A 59 9.48 -12.50 -16.02
C GLN A 59 9.92 -13.96 -15.98
N LYS A 60 11.17 -14.22 -15.59
CA LYS A 60 11.71 -15.57 -15.50
C LYS A 60 10.94 -16.40 -14.47
N SER A 61 10.66 -15.84 -13.29
CA SER A 61 9.91 -16.49 -12.23
C SER A 61 8.50 -16.91 -12.68
N LEU A 62 7.77 -16.01 -13.35
CA LEU A 62 6.45 -16.31 -13.90
C LEU A 62 6.52 -17.40 -14.97
N THR A 63 7.53 -17.33 -15.85
CA THR A 63 7.74 -18.33 -16.91
C THR A 63 8.04 -19.71 -16.33
N ASP A 64 8.91 -19.79 -15.32
CA ASP A 64 9.27 -21.03 -14.65
C ASP A 64 8.07 -21.65 -13.95
N PHE A 65 7.26 -20.82 -13.28
CA PHE A 65 6.03 -21.28 -12.62
C PHE A 65 5.03 -21.85 -13.62
N ILE A 66 4.70 -21.13 -14.69
CA ILE A 66 3.74 -21.59 -15.72
C ILE A 66 4.23 -22.85 -16.45
N ALA A 67 5.55 -23.01 -16.58
CA ALA A 67 6.15 -24.21 -17.15
C ALA A 67 6.21 -25.41 -16.18
N GLY A 68 5.76 -25.25 -14.93
CA GLY A 68 5.83 -26.30 -13.91
C GLY A 68 7.26 -26.60 -13.43
N ARG A 69 8.20 -25.66 -13.61
CA ARG A 69 9.60 -25.80 -13.18
C ARG A 69 9.81 -25.44 -11.71
N THR A 70 8.86 -24.72 -11.11
CA THR A 70 8.88 -24.27 -9.71
C THR A 70 7.45 -24.05 -9.22
N ASP A 71 7.20 -24.31 -7.95
CA ASP A 71 5.96 -23.92 -7.27
C ASP A 71 6.05 -22.52 -6.63
N ASN A 72 7.26 -21.95 -6.60
CA ASN A 72 7.53 -20.66 -6.00
C ASN A 72 7.62 -19.56 -7.07
N MET A 73 6.86 -18.49 -6.85
CA MET A 73 6.97 -17.23 -7.59
C MET A 73 7.55 -16.13 -6.70
N LEU A 74 8.36 -15.27 -7.31
CA LEU A 74 8.77 -13.99 -6.72
C LEU A 74 7.54 -13.10 -6.47
N PRO A 75 7.58 -12.18 -5.48
CA PRO A 75 6.39 -11.45 -5.03
C PRO A 75 5.63 -10.71 -6.14
N SER A 76 6.32 -9.94 -6.98
CA SER A 76 5.68 -9.19 -8.07
C SER A 76 5.10 -10.11 -9.15
N ALA A 77 5.77 -11.23 -9.45
CA ALA A 77 5.30 -12.25 -10.38
C ALA A 77 4.04 -12.96 -9.84
N ARG A 78 4.03 -13.30 -8.55
CA ARG A 78 2.89 -13.89 -7.85
C ARG A 78 1.69 -12.97 -7.89
N PHE A 79 1.88 -11.72 -7.48
CA PHE A 79 0.84 -10.70 -7.51
C PHE A 79 0.28 -10.51 -8.92
N ALA A 80 1.14 -10.47 -9.94
CA ALA A 80 0.70 -10.33 -11.31
C ALA A 80 -0.13 -11.53 -11.80
N TYR A 81 0.33 -12.75 -11.52
CA TYR A 81 -0.37 -13.98 -11.88
C TYR A 81 -1.74 -14.10 -11.20
N GLU A 82 -1.79 -13.86 -9.89
CA GLU A 82 -3.02 -13.92 -9.11
C GLU A 82 -3.97 -12.75 -9.47
N GLY A 83 -3.41 -11.55 -9.63
CA GLY A 83 -4.13 -10.32 -10.01
C GLY A 83 -4.87 -10.47 -11.33
N ALA A 84 -4.21 -11.02 -12.36
CA ALA A 84 -4.81 -11.28 -13.68
C ALA A 84 -6.13 -12.07 -13.59
N LYS A 85 -6.16 -13.10 -12.74
CA LYS A 85 -7.35 -13.93 -12.51
C LYS A 85 -8.33 -13.23 -11.58
N TYR A 86 -7.81 -12.53 -10.58
CA TYR A 86 -8.62 -11.86 -9.58
C TYR A 86 -9.46 -10.73 -10.18
N ILE A 87 -8.97 -10.03 -11.20
CA ILE A 87 -9.74 -8.98 -11.89
C ILE A 87 -10.60 -9.51 -13.05
N ASP A 88 -10.65 -10.83 -13.28
CA ASP A 88 -11.58 -11.41 -14.27
C ASP A 88 -13.02 -11.03 -13.91
N ASN A 89 -13.76 -10.50 -14.89
CA ASN A 89 -15.13 -9.99 -14.75
C ASN A 89 -15.33 -8.97 -13.60
N ILE A 90 -14.31 -8.15 -13.34
CA ILE A 90 -14.37 -7.05 -12.38
C ILE A 90 -15.59 -6.15 -12.63
N GLN A 91 -16.29 -5.79 -11.56
CA GLN A 91 -17.47 -4.93 -11.59
C GLN A 91 -17.13 -3.53 -11.09
N SER A 92 -17.99 -2.56 -11.38
CA SER A 92 -17.86 -1.22 -10.82
C SER A 92 -17.82 -1.25 -9.29
N MET A 93 -16.91 -0.47 -8.72
CA MET A 93 -16.64 -0.45 -7.28
C MET A 93 -15.97 0.86 -6.88
N SER A 94 -16.10 1.20 -5.60
CA SER A 94 -15.36 2.30 -5.00
C SER A 94 -14.80 1.88 -3.65
N VAL A 95 -13.65 2.44 -3.30
CA VAL A 95 -13.03 2.24 -1.99
C VAL A 95 -12.51 3.57 -1.45
N LEU A 96 -12.64 3.77 -0.14
CA LEU A 96 -12.07 4.91 0.55
C LEU A 96 -10.54 4.84 0.48
N ILE A 97 -9.90 5.98 0.33
CA ILE A 97 -8.44 6.08 0.34
C ILE A 97 -7.96 7.11 1.36
N ASN A 98 -6.81 6.87 1.96
CA ASN A 98 -6.15 7.90 2.77
C ASN A 98 -5.22 8.74 1.89
N ALA A 99 -5.14 10.03 2.16
CA ALA A 99 -4.19 10.92 1.48
C ALA A 99 -2.90 11.07 2.30
N LEU A 100 -1.77 11.27 1.63
CA LEU A 100 -0.54 11.69 2.29
C LEU A 100 -0.57 13.20 2.55
N TYR A 101 -0.46 13.61 3.81
CA TYR A 101 -0.30 15.00 4.18
C TYR A 101 1.17 15.43 4.12
N ILE A 102 1.43 16.56 3.47
CA ILE A 102 2.75 17.18 3.36
C ILE A 102 2.64 18.62 3.88
N PRO A 103 3.35 18.97 4.98
CA PRO A 103 3.31 20.32 5.53
C PRO A 103 3.72 21.40 4.52
N ASN A 104 3.10 22.58 4.60
CA ASN A 104 3.34 23.77 3.75
C ASN A 104 2.90 23.64 2.28
N ASN A 105 2.17 22.59 1.93
CA ASN A 105 1.42 22.53 0.68
C ASN A 105 -0.05 22.82 0.99
N ASP A 106 -0.37 24.10 1.24
CA ASP A 106 -1.68 24.58 1.73
C ASP A 106 -2.81 24.50 0.69
N SER A 107 -2.50 24.10 -0.56
CA SER A 107 -3.50 23.75 -1.56
C SER A 107 -4.01 22.34 -1.30
N ASP A 108 -5.28 22.27 -0.90
CA ASP A 108 -6.11 21.08 -0.72
C ASP A 108 -5.82 20.28 0.56
N PHE A 109 -6.49 20.69 1.64
CA PHE A 109 -6.96 19.69 2.61
C PHE A 109 -7.71 18.62 1.81
N PRO A 110 -7.22 17.38 1.74
CA PRO A 110 -7.82 16.36 0.89
C PRO A 110 -9.29 16.21 1.28
N GLU A 111 -10.17 16.00 0.30
CA GLU A 111 -11.58 15.62 0.54
C GLU A 111 -11.67 14.34 1.41
N ASN A 112 -10.56 13.60 1.53
CA ASN A 112 -10.39 12.38 2.32
C ASN A 112 -10.48 12.67 3.82
N LYS A 113 -11.32 11.92 4.52
CA LYS A 113 -11.44 12.00 5.98
C LYS A 113 -10.26 11.40 6.74
N THR A 114 -9.42 10.60 6.08
CA THR A 114 -8.26 9.94 6.68
C THR A 114 -6.98 10.41 6.02
N LEU A 115 -6.03 10.87 6.83
CA LEU A 115 -4.72 11.37 6.40
C LEU A 115 -3.61 10.50 6.98
N LYS A 116 -2.61 10.21 6.16
CA LYS A 116 -1.32 9.67 6.61
C LYS A 116 -0.33 10.82 6.75
N ILE A 117 0.30 10.93 7.91
CA ILE A 117 1.31 11.96 8.22
C ILE A 117 2.60 11.24 8.54
N LYS A 118 3.71 11.71 7.96
CA LYS A 118 5.03 11.24 8.36
C LYS A 118 5.55 12.06 9.52
N ILE A 119 5.88 11.40 10.62
CA ILE A 119 6.38 12.04 11.84
C ILE A 119 7.88 11.79 12.02
N ASN A 120 8.50 12.54 12.94
CA ASN A 120 9.94 12.48 13.22
C ASN A 120 10.83 12.77 12.01
N ARG A 121 10.31 13.57 11.07
CA ARG A 121 11.06 14.08 9.90
C ARG A 121 11.50 15.52 10.07
N THR A 122 10.81 16.27 10.93
CA THR A 122 11.14 17.66 11.24
C THR A 122 11.41 17.81 12.74
N SER A 123 10.78 18.76 13.42
CA SER A 123 10.83 18.85 14.88
C SER A 123 9.54 18.30 15.48
N PHE A 124 9.66 17.77 16.70
CA PHE A 124 8.53 17.26 17.47
C PHE A 124 7.39 18.28 17.58
N GLU A 125 7.72 19.55 17.81
CA GLU A 125 6.74 20.62 17.99
C GLU A 125 5.91 20.85 16.73
N LYS A 126 6.55 20.82 15.55
CA LYS A 126 5.87 20.98 14.26
C LYS A 126 4.95 19.80 13.94
N ASP A 127 5.39 18.59 14.28
CA ASP A 127 4.60 17.39 14.09
C ASP A 127 3.35 17.43 14.99
N ILE A 128 3.51 17.78 16.28
CA ILE A 128 2.40 17.92 17.23
C ILE A 128 1.44 19.06 16.88
N GLU A 129 1.95 20.20 16.41
CA GLU A 129 1.13 21.30 15.91
C GLU A 129 0.26 20.84 14.74
N SER A 130 0.86 20.17 13.76
CA SER A 130 0.16 19.64 12.58
C SER A 130 -0.89 18.60 12.96
N ILE A 131 -0.53 17.64 13.82
CA ILE A 131 -1.44 16.59 14.30
C ILE A 131 -2.64 17.22 14.99
N ASN A 132 -2.42 18.09 15.98
CA ASN A 132 -3.51 18.69 16.74
C ASN A 132 -4.38 19.63 15.90
N HIS A 133 -3.83 20.31 14.89
CA HIS A 133 -4.59 21.13 13.95
C HIS A 133 -5.51 20.26 13.07
N LEU A 134 -4.99 19.15 12.54
CA LEU A 134 -5.74 18.26 11.67
C LEU A 134 -6.83 17.50 12.43
N THR A 135 -6.57 17.04 13.66
CA THR A 135 -7.62 16.41 14.47
C THR A 135 -8.74 17.39 14.82
N GLN A 136 -8.43 18.65 15.13
CA GLN A 136 -9.43 19.70 15.35
C GLN A 136 -10.30 19.98 14.12
N LYS A 137 -9.77 19.77 12.91
CA LYS A 137 -10.53 19.84 11.66
C LYS A 137 -11.38 18.60 11.37
N GLY A 138 -11.32 17.58 12.23
CA GLY A 138 -12.13 16.36 12.11
C GLY A 138 -11.49 15.25 11.27
N TYR A 139 -10.21 15.35 10.92
CA TYR A 139 -9.50 14.27 10.22
C TYR A 139 -9.17 13.11 11.16
N LYS A 140 -9.23 11.89 10.61
CA LYS A 140 -8.60 10.70 11.19
C LYS A 140 -7.16 10.59 10.70
N LEU A 141 -6.24 10.23 11.59
CA LEU A 141 -4.81 10.29 11.32
C LEU A 141 -4.14 8.92 11.46
N ARG A 142 -3.23 8.64 10.52
CA ARG A 142 -2.27 7.52 10.54
C ARG A 142 -0.88 8.11 10.63
N LEU A 143 -0.16 7.84 11.71
CA LEU A 143 1.11 8.49 12.01
C LEU A 143 2.26 7.55 11.66
N ASP A 144 2.96 7.81 10.56
CA ASP A 144 4.03 6.96 10.04
C ASP A 144 5.39 7.48 10.47
N ALA A 145 6.06 6.72 11.34
CA ALA A 145 7.40 7.07 11.79
C ALA A 145 8.51 6.33 11.05
N ASN A 146 8.21 5.34 10.18
CA ASN A 146 9.20 4.52 9.48
C ASN A 146 10.34 4.02 10.40
N ARG A 147 10.02 3.42 11.54
CA ARG A 147 10.95 2.87 12.54
C ARG A 147 11.97 3.87 13.09
N SER A 148 11.57 5.12 13.29
CA SER A 148 12.51 6.18 13.69
C SER A 148 12.45 6.58 15.17
N LEU A 149 11.46 6.11 15.93
CA LEU A 149 11.26 6.50 17.33
C LEU A 149 11.88 5.51 18.32
N SER A 150 12.34 6.03 19.45
CA SER A 150 12.45 5.26 20.69
C SER A 150 11.09 5.11 21.37
N GLU A 151 10.98 4.18 22.31
CA GLU A 151 9.76 4.01 23.11
C GLU A 151 9.41 5.29 23.90
N GLU A 152 10.43 5.97 24.46
CA GLU A 152 10.25 7.25 25.15
C GLU A 152 9.69 8.33 24.22
N GLN A 153 10.21 8.43 22.99
CA GLN A 153 9.69 9.39 22.01
C GLN A 153 8.26 9.05 21.60
N LEU A 154 7.92 7.77 21.42
CA LEU A 154 6.55 7.35 21.13
C LEU A 154 5.59 7.78 22.26
N TYR A 155 5.96 7.58 23.52
CA TYR A 155 5.17 8.07 24.65
C TYR A 155 5.08 9.59 24.67
N HIS A 156 6.17 10.29 24.34
CA HIS A 156 6.14 11.75 24.26
C HIS A 156 5.16 12.25 23.19
N TYR A 157 5.11 11.61 22.01
CA TYR A 157 4.08 11.88 21.01
C TYR A 157 2.68 11.58 21.56
N TRP A 158 2.48 10.39 22.12
CA TRP A 158 1.19 9.98 22.64
C TRP A 158 0.62 10.98 23.65
N TYR A 159 1.41 11.42 24.63
CA TYR A 159 0.95 12.36 25.65
C TYR A 159 0.76 13.80 25.15
N ALA A 160 1.40 14.19 24.05
CA ALA A 160 1.27 15.53 23.47
C ALA A 160 0.09 15.67 22.50
N ILE A 161 -0.46 14.56 22.00
CA ILE A 161 -1.66 14.55 21.14
C ILE A 161 -2.90 14.80 22.01
N LYS A 162 -3.72 15.78 21.62
CA LYS A 162 -4.90 16.20 22.38
C LYS A 162 -6.14 15.33 22.14
N ASP A 163 -6.26 14.75 20.95
CA ASP A 163 -7.40 13.92 20.56
C ASP A 163 -6.92 12.54 20.10
N HIS A 164 -6.82 11.60 21.04
CA HIS A 164 -6.43 10.22 20.77
C HIS A 164 -7.47 9.48 19.93
N ALA A 165 -8.75 9.84 20.01
CA ALA A 165 -9.81 9.17 19.25
C ALA A 165 -9.73 9.45 17.75
N ALA A 166 -9.01 10.51 17.36
CA ALA A 166 -8.71 10.81 15.96
C ALA A 166 -7.50 10.04 15.40
N ILE A 167 -6.71 9.36 16.24
CA ILE A 167 -5.54 8.59 15.80
C ILE A 167 -5.98 7.15 15.53
N GLU A 168 -5.92 6.72 14.26
CA GLU A 168 -6.19 5.32 13.91
C GLU A 168 -5.06 4.40 14.37
N TYR A 169 -3.80 4.82 14.14
CA TYR A 169 -2.61 4.10 14.59
C TYR A 169 -1.33 4.91 14.37
N PHE A 170 -0.27 4.49 15.07
CA PHE A 170 1.12 4.73 14.69
C PHE A 170 1.62 3.57 13.82
N GLU A 171 2.10 3.88 12.63
CA GLU A 171 2.67 2.91 11.67
C GLU A 171 4.15 2.73 11.98
N GLU A 172 4.52 1.50 12.35
CA GLU A 172 5.91 1.07 12.64
C GLU A 172 6.73 2.13 13.39
N PRO A 173 6.28 2.61 14.57
CA PRO A 173 6.94 3.74 15.20
C PRO A 173 8.37 3.42 15.64
N LEU A 174 8.62 2.22 16.17
CA LEU A 174 9.85 1.91 16.89
C LEU A 174 10.95 1.34 16.00
N VAL A 175 12.19 1.71 16.32
CA VAL A 175 13.40 1.15 15.66
C VAL A 175 13.44 -0.38 15.74
N ASN A 176 13.05 -0.95 16.89
CA ASN A 176 12.95 -2.40 17.08
C ASN A 176 11.49 -2.87 16.91
N GLY A 177 11.23 -3.67 15.87
CA GLY A 177 9.93 -4.24 15.57
C GLY A 177 9.31 -5.04 16.73
N GLU A 178 10.10 -5.74 17.55
CA GLU A 178 9.60 -6.52 18.68
C GLU A 178 9.15 -5.66 19.86
N ALA A 179 9.71 -4.46 20.02
CA ALA A 179 9.39 -3.58 21.13
C ALA A 179 7.92 -3.12 21.11
N HIS A 180 7.26 -3.16 19.95
CA HIS A 180 5.83 -2.87 19.81
C HIS A 180 4.94 -3.83 20.63
N LEU A 181 5.43 -5.04 20.92
CA LEU A 181 4.67 -6.08 21.61
C LEU A 181 4.62 -5.89 23.13
N SER A 182 5.46 -5.03 23.69
CA SER A 182 5.64 -4.86 25.13
C SER A 182 5.44 -3.42 25.61
N LEU A 183 4.70 -2.62 24.84
CA LEU A 183 4.35 -1.25 25.24
C LEU A 183 3.54 -1.25 26.55
N LYS A 184 3.85 -0.29 27.42
CA LYS A 184 3.19 -0.13 28.72
C LYS A 184 1.80 0.50 28.59
N GLU A 185 1.65 1.39 27.62
CA GLU A 185 0.41 2.08 27.32
C GLU A 185 -0.29 1.44 26.12
N PHE A 186 -1.63 1.52 26.11
CA PHE A 186 -2.40 1.16 24.91
C PHE A 186 -2.23 2.26 23.85
N ILE A 187 -1.27 2.07 22.95
CA ILE A 187 -1.06 2.91 21.78
C ILE A 187 -1.39 2.08 20.54
N PRO A 188 -2.37 2.48 19.71
CA PRO A 188 -2.73 1.72 18.52
C PRO A 188 -1.56 1.71 17.53
N ILE A 189 -1.11 0.52 17.15
CA ILE A 189 0.00 0.29 16.22
C ILE A 189 -0.49 -0.42 14.96
N ALA A 190 0.02 0.00 13.82
CA ALA A 190 0.01 -0.80 12.60
C ALA A 190 1.43 -1.27 12.23
N PHE A 191 1.56 -2.54 11.85
CA PHE A 191 2.80 -3.06 11.26
C PHE A 191 2.83 -2.81 9.75
N ASP A 192 3.98 -2.43 9.20
CA ASP A 192 4.29 -2.36 7.76
C ASP A 192 5.49 -3.29 7.53
N GLU A 193 6.71 -2.85 7.80
CA GLU A 193 7.93 -3.63 7.56
C GLU A 193 8.06 -4.87 8.48
N SER A 194 7.40 -4.88 9.64
CA SER A 194 7.40 -6.02 10.57
C SER A 194 6.28 -7.02 10.24
N SER A 195 5.40 -6.71 9.30
CA SER A 195 4.20 -7.52 9.01
C SER A 195 4.51 -8.98 8.74
N GLU A 196 5.50 -9.30 7.89
CA GLU A 196 5.84 -10.70 7.57
C GLU A 196 6.23 -11.51 8.81
N ASN A 197 6.89 -10.89 9.78
CA ASN A 197 7.37 -11.55 10.98
C ASN A 197 6.27 -11.79 12.02
N PHE A 198 5.16 -11.05 11.96
CA PHE A 198 4.13 -11.03 13.00
C PHE A 198 2.72 -11.37 12.51
N ILE A 199 2.48 -11.39 11.20
CA ILE A 199 1.13 -11.57 10.65
C ILE A 199 0.49 -12.87 11.14
N ASP A 200 1.24 -13.97 11.26
CA ASP A 200 0.71 -15.27 11.69
C ASP A 200 0.79 -15.52 13.21
N LYS A 201 1.28 -14.52 13.97
CA LYS A 201 1.43 -14.65 15.43
C LYS A 201 0.19 -14.14 16.15
N LYS A 202 0.02 -14.61 17.40
CA LYS A 202 -0.88 -13.98 18.36
C LYS A 202 -0.22 -12.68 18.85
N LEU A 203 -0.93 -11.58 18.72
CA LEU A 203 -0.42 -10.25 19.05
C LEU A 203 -1.21 -9.64 20.20
N PRO A 204 -0.61 -8.68 20.95
CA PRO A 204 -1.37 -7.89 21.91
C PRO A 204 -2.39 -7.00 21.19
N GLU A 205 -3.43 -6.59 21.93
CA GLU A 205 -4.60 -5.89 21.38
C GLU A 205 -4.28 -4.50 20.81
N ASN A 206 -3.15 -3.92 21.20
CA ASN A 206 -2.70 -2.63 20.69
C ASN A 206 -2.17 -2.71 19.24
N ILE A 207 -1.90 -3.91 18.72
CA ILE A 207 -1.61 -4.10 17.28
C ILE A 207 -2.93 -4.20 16.53
N VAL A 208 -3.41 -3.04 16.04
CA VAL A 208 -4.76 -2.89 15.50
C VAL A 208 -4.84 -3.17 14.00
N SER A 209 -3.73 -3.11 13.27
CA SER A 209 -3.74 -3.31 11.81
C SER A 209 -2.39 -3.76 11.23
N PHE A 210 -2.42 -4.24 9.99
CA PHE A 210 -1.23 -4.44 9.16
C PHE A 210 -1.37 -3.65 7.86
N VAL A 211 -0.32 -2.94 7.47
CA VAL A 211 -0.18 -2.28 6.18
C VAL A 211 0.50 -3.26 5.25
N ILE A 212 -0.24 -3.76 4.27
CA ILE A 212 0.23 -4.81 3.36
C ILE A 212 0.31 -4.25 1.95
N LYS A 213 1.46 -4.46 1.31
CA LYS A 213 1.70 -4.17 -0.11
C LYS A 213 1.71 -5.51 -0.87
N PRO A 214 0.57 -5.96 -1.45
CA PRO A 214 0.46 -7.32 -1.98
C PRO A 214 1.51 -7.67 -3.03
N SER A 215 1.96 -6.71 -3.86
CA SER A 215 2.98 -6.96 -4.88
C SER A 215 4.39 -7.17 -4.34
N VAL A 216 4.67 -6.71 -3.12
CA VAL A 216 5.97 -6.81 -2.46
C VAL A 216 6.03 -8.01 -1.52
N MET A 217 4.87 -8.42 -0.99
CA MET A 217 4.78 -9.38 0.11
C MET A 217 4.02 -10.65 -0.33
N PHE A 218 2.74 -10.72 0.00
CA PHE A 218 2.00 -11.97 0.07
C PHE A 218 1.25 -12.36 -1.21
N GLY A 219 1.14 -11.48 -2.21
CA GLY A 219 0.22 -11.64 -3.33
C GLY A 219 -1.24 -11.38 -2.95
N ILE A 220 -2.15 -11.58 -3.90
CA ILE A 220 -3.58 -11.31 -3.75
C ILE A 220 -4.24 -12.37 -2.86
N GLU A 221 -4.01 -13.65 -3.12
CA GLU A 221 -4.77 -14.73 -2.48
C GLU A 221 -4.47 -14.81 -0.99
N ARG A 222 -3.20 -14.74 -0.60
CA ARG A 222 -2.83 -14.74 0.81
C ARG A 222 -3.32 -13.49 1.53
N THR A 223 -3.24 -12.31 0.91
CA THR A 223 -3.78 -11.08 1.50
C THR A 223 -5.28 -11.19 1.72
N ARG A 224 -6.02 -11.74 0.74
CA ARG A 224 -7.46 -12.01 0.85
C ARG A 224 -7.81 -12.95 2.00
N GLU A 225 -7.04 -14.01 2.21
CA GLU A 225 -7.24 -14.92 3.35
C GLU A 225 -6.96 -14.23 4.69
N LEU A 226 -5.93 -13.39 4.78
CA LEU A 226 -5.61 -12.62 5.99
C LEU A 226 -6.72 -11.62 6.35
N MET A 227 -7.31 -10.95 5.36
CA MET A 227 -8.41 -9.99 5.54
C MET A 227 -9.67 -10.60 6.15
N LYS A 228 -9.82 -11.94 6.15
CA LYS A 228 -10.96 -12.60 6.81
C LYS A 228 -10.89 -12.53 8.33
N THR A 229 -9.68 -12.39 8.90
CA THR A 229 -9.46 -12.49 10.35
C THR A 229 -8.68 -11.31 10.93
N LYS A 230 -8.16 -10.42 10.08
CA LYS A 230 -7.29 -9.31 10.49
C LYS A 230 -7.71 -8.03 9.80
N SER A 231 -7.46 -6.91 10.47
CA SER A 231 -7.52 -5.61 9.82
C SER A 231 -6.27 -5.41 8.97
N ILE A 232 -6.46 -5.31 7.65
CA ILE A 232 -5.41 -5.04 6.68
C ILE A 232 -5.70 -3.71 5.99
N ILE A 233 -4.73 -2.81 6.01
CA ILE A 233 -4.69 -1.65 5.12
C ILE A 233 -3.95 -2.08 3.87
N VAL A 234 -4.70 -2.31 2.78
CA VAL A 234 -4.09 -2.55 1.47
C VAL A 234 -3.40 -1.27 1.03
N SER A 235 -2.11 -1.35 0.75
CA SER A 235 -1.25 -0.24 0.38
C SER A 235 -0.61 -0.50 -0.97
N SER A 236 -0.52 0.54 -1.78
CA SER A 236 0.06 0.48 -3.12
C SER A 236 1.58 0.56 -3.05
N ALA A 237 2.25 -0.26 -3.85
CA ALA A 237 3.68 -0.20 -4.17
C ALA A 237 3.93 0.51 -5.51
N PHE A 238 3.10 1.50 -5.84
CA PHE A 238 3.03 2.17 -7.14
C PHE A 238 2.77 1.18 -8.29
N GLU A 239 1.77 0.32 -8.11
CA GLU A 239 1.16 -0.48 -9.18
C GLU A 239 0.75 0.40 -10.36
N THR A 240 0.79 -0.16 -11.58
CA THR A 240 0.19 0.50 -12.75
C THR A 240 -1.32 0.69 -12.56
N PRO A 241 -1.99 1.56 -13.33
CA PRO A 241 -3.44 1.73 -13.23
C PRO A 241 -4.23 0.41 -13.42
N LEU A 242 -3.77 -0.49 -14.30
CA LEU A 242 -4.36 -1.82 -14.47
C LEU A 242 -4.15 -2.70 -13.23
N GLN A 243 -2.93 -2.72 -12.70
CA GLN A 243 -2.61 -3.50 -11.50
C GLN A 243 -3.35 -3.01 -10.25
N LEU A 244 -3.57 -1.70 -10.16
CA LEU A 244 -4.29 -1.06 -9.07
C LEU A 244 -5.74 -1.58 -8.97
N LEU A 245 -6.35 -2.02 -10.07
CA LEU A 245 -7.68 -2.64 -10.06
C LEU A 245 -7.74 -3.88 -9.15
N ALA A 246 -6.67 -4.68 -9.08
CA ALA A 246 -6.61 -5.84 -8.20
C ALA A 246 -6.61 -5.41 -6.72
N LEU A 247 -5.90 -4.34 -6.38
CA LEU A 247 -5.87 -3.77 -5.03
C LEU A 247 -7.20 -3.12 -4.64
N ILE A 248 -7.86 -2.41 -5.57
CA ILE A 248 -9.19 -1.82 -5.36
C ILE A 248 -10.20 -2.93 -5.09
N LYS A 249 -10.22 -3.98 -5.93
CA LYS A 249 -11.11 -5.12 -5.72
C LYS A 249 -10.86 -5.79 -4.38
N LEU A 250 -9.59 -6.01 -4.02
CA LEU A 250 -9.21 -6.63 -2.75
C LEU A 250 -9.67 -5.79 -1.56
N SER A 251 -9.55 -4.47 -1.68
CA SER A 251 -9.94 -3.49 -0.66
C SER A 251 -11.44 -3.49 -0.35
N THR A 252 -12.30 -3.92 -1.28
CA THR A 252 -13.76 -4.01 -1.05
C THR A 252 -14.15 -5.00 0.06
N LEU A 253 -13.23 -5.88 0.47
CA LEU A 253 -13.43 -6.85 1.55
C LEU A 253 -13.49 -6.21 2.94
N GLN A 254 -12.93 -5.02 3.11
CA GLN A 254 -12.99 -4.25 4.36
C GLN A 254 -13.69 -2.91 4.11
N LYS A 255 -15.01 -2.93 4.29
CA LYS A 255 -15.86 -1.75 4.13
C LYS A 255 -15.51 -0.66 5.13
N ASP A 256 -15.73 0.58 4.72
CA ASP A 256 -15.56 1.79 5.54
C ASP A 256 -14.12 2.04 6.06
N THR A 257 -13.14 1.28 5.57
CA THR A 257 -11.72 1.47 5.86
C THR A 257 -11.03 2.19 4.71
N ALA A 258 -10.37 3.31 5.00
CA ALA A 258 -9.53 3.99 4.02
C ALA A 258 -8.28 3.16 3.69
N MET A 259 -7.94 3.02 2.42
CA MET A 259 -6.81 2.22 1.94
C MET A 259 -5.64 3.10 1.47
N GLY A 260 -4.43 2.55 1.49
CA GLY A 260 -3.20 3.22 1.07
C GLY A 260 -3.00 3.25 -0.44
N LEU A 261 -4.02 3.66 -1.20
CA LEU A 261 -4.05 3.56 -2.67
C LEU A 261 -3.92 4.90 -3.40
N ASP A 262 -3.55 5.98 -2.70
CA ASP A 262 -3.41 7.34 -3.26
C ASP A 262 -2.11 7.50 -4.11
N THR A 263 -1.89 6.59 -5.06
CA THR A 263 -0.70 6.51 -5.93
C THR A 263 -1.00 6.86 -7.39
N LEU A 264 -2.26 6.79 -7.83
CA LEU A 264 -2.64 7.07 -9.22
C LEU A 264 -2.26 8.49 -9.67
N LYS A 265 -2.26 9.48 -8.76
CA LYS A 265 -1.89 10.88 -9.04
C LYS A 265 -0.43 11.08 -9.46
N TYR A 266 0.43 10.08 -9.25
CA TYR A 266 1.82 10.11 -9.70
C TYR A 266 1.98 9.62 -11.14
N PHE A 267 0.92 9.16 -11.80
CA PHE A 267 0.92 8.78 -13.20
C PHE A 267 0.33 9.89 -14.08
N PRO A 268 0.87 10.12 -15.29
CA PRO A 268 0.29 11.07 -16.24
C PRO A 268 -1.11 10.63 -16.67
N LEU A 269 -1.98 11.60 -16.94
CA LEU A 269 -3.40 11.36 -17.25
C LEU A 269 -3.60 10.44 -18.47
N GLU A 270 -2.71 10.48 -19.46
CA GLU A 270 -2.78 9.63 -20.65
C GLU A 270 -2.57 8.13 -20.36
N PHE A 271 -2.00 7.78 -19.21
CA PHE A 271 -1.85 6.38 -18.77
C PHE A 271 -2.96 5.93 -17.83
N ILE A 272 -3.80 6.85 -17.36
CA ILE A 272 -4.91 6.54 -16.46
C ILE A 272 -6.15 6.28 -17.31
N PRO A 273 -6.75 5.07 -17.25
CA PRO A 273 -7.95 4.80 -18.02
C PRO A 273 -9.13 5.62 -17.48
N ASN A 274 -10.01 6.10 -18.36
CA ASN A 274 -11.21 6.86 -17.97
C ASN A 274 -12.16 6.10 -17.03
N THR A 275 -12.01 4.78 -16.94
CA THR A 275 -12.73 3.91 -16.02
C THR A 275 -12.27 4.08 -14.57
N LEU A 276 -11.11 4.67 -14.32
CA LEU A 276 -10.51 4.84 -13.00
C LEU A 276 -10.39 6.32 -12.63
N ASN A 277 -11.02 6.74 -11.53
CA ASN A 277 -11.11 8.15 -11.16
C ASN A 277 -11.00 8.36 -9.65
N TYR A 278 -10.54 9.54 -9.24
CA TYR A 278 -10.63 10.00 -7.86
C TYR A 278 -11.80 10.95 -7.67
N ARG A 279 -12.54 10.76 -6.58
CA ARG A 279 -13.65 11.62 -6.18
C ARG A 279 -13.99 11.44 -4.72
N ASP A 280 -14.16 12.55 -3.97
CA ASP A 280 -14.69 12.53 -2.59
C ASP A 280 -13.90 11.58 -1.66
N GLY A 281 -12.57 11.56 -1.81
CA GLY A 281 -11.66 10.67 -1.08
C GLY A 281 -11.81 9.18 -1.33
N GLN A 282 -12.36 8.83 -2.50
CA GLN A 282 -12.45 7.48 -3.00
C GLN A 282 -11.71 7.34 -4.31
N ILE A 283 -11.21 6.13 -4.55
CA ILE A 283 -10.90 5.66 -5.90
C ILE A 283 -12.09 4.86 -6.42
N ILE A 284 -12.54 5.19 -7.63
CA ILE A 284 -13.73 4.62 -8.26
C ILE A 284 -13.32 3.96 -9.56
N PHE A 285 -13.69 2.69 -9.71
CA PHE A 285 -13.61 1.94 -10.96
C PHE A 285 -15.01 1.76 -11.54
N ASN A 286 -15.18 2.09 -12.82
CA ASN A 286 -16.41 1.87 -13.59
C ASN A 286 -16.13 0.84 -14.69
N ALA A 287 -16.74 -0.34 -14.59
CA ALA A 287 -16.59 -1.45 -15.54
C ALA A 287 -17.28 -1.19 -16.89
#